data_AF-A0A392WA95-F1
#
_entry.id   AF-A0A392WA95-F1
#
_cell.length_a   1.000
_cell.length_b   1.000
_cell.length_c   1.000
_cell.angle_alpha   90.00
_cell.angle_beta   90.00
_cell.angle_gamma   90.00
#
_symmetry.space_group_name_H-M   'P 1'
#
loop_
_entity.id
_entity.type
_entity.pdbx_description
1 polymer ?
#
loop_
_entity_poly.entity_id
_entity_poly.type
_entity_poly.pdbx_seq_one_letter_code
_entity_poly.pdbx_strand_id
1 'polypeptide(L)' 'MVKMAELNGHTSRVLYMTQSPDGCTVASAAADETLRFWNVFGTPAAACKAA' A
#
# COMPACT_ATOMS: atom_id res chain seq x y z
N MET A 1 18.99 3.46 11.13
CA MET A 1 17.75 2.71 10.83
C MET A 1 16.74 3.72 10.32
N VAL A 2 16.47 3.76 9.01
CA VAL A 2 15.58 4.77 8.41
C VAL A 2 14.21 4.12 8.19
N LYS A 3 13.17 4.70 8.76
CA LYS A 3 11.75 4.32 8.54
C LYS A 3 11.16 5.33 7.57
N MET A 4 10.66 4.85 6.44
CA MET A 4 10.09 5.71 5.39
C MET A 4 8.62 6.02 5.65
N ALA A 5 7.79 4.98 5.85
CA ALA A 5 6.36 5.12 6.12
C ALA A 5 5.81 3.87 6.84
N GLU A 6 4.72 4.04 7.59
CA GLU A 6 3.96 2.96 8.22
C GLU A 6 2.50 3.02 7.77
N LEU A 7 1.99 1.88 7.32
CA LEU A 7 0.62 1.72 6.84
C LEU A 7 -0.20 1.07 7.96
N ASN A 8 -0.71 1.91 8.85
CA ASN A 8 -1.50 1.46 10.01
C ASN A 8 -2.96 1.21 9.59
N GLY A 9 -3.47 0.01 9.86
CA GLY A 9 -4.88 -0.28 9.61
C GLY A 9 -5.28 -1.74 9.72
N HIS A 10 -4.39 -2.67 9.37
CA HIS A 10 -4.68 -4.09 9.60
C HIS A 10 -4.67 -4.39 11.10
N THR A 11 -5.66 -5.15 11.56
CA THR A 11 -5.80 -5.54 12.97
C THR A 11 -5.17 -6.91 13.25
N SER A 12 -4.72 -7.60 12.21
CA SER A 12 -4.07 -8.90 12.28
C SER A 12 -2.88 -8.98 11.32
N ARG A 13 -2.22 -10.14 11.29
CA ARG A 13 -1.02 -10.37 10.49
C ARG A 13 -1.32 -10.19 9.01
N VAL A 14 -0.52 -9.35 8.34
CA VAL A 14 -0.51 -9.26 6.87
C VAL A 14 0.09 -10.57 6.32
N LEU A 15 -0.65 -11.21 5.44
CA LEU A 15 -0.30 -12.48 4.83
C LEU A 15 0.27 -12.29 3.42
N TYR A 16 -0.26 -11.33 2.67
CA TYR A 16 0.15 -11.05 1.30
C TYR A 16 0.26 -9.54 1.06
N MET A 17 1.17 -9.17 0.17
CA MET A 17 1.37 -7.81 -0.28
C MET A 17 1.77 -7.82 -1.76
N THR A 18 1.17 -6.93 -2.54
CA THR A 18 1.52 -6.73 -3.95
C THR A 18 1.51 -5.23 -4.28
N GLN A 19 2.23 -4.86 -5.32
CA GLN A 19 2.29 -3.50 -5.83
C GLN A 19 1.73 -3.48 -7.26
N SER A 20 1.02 -2.42 -7.61
CA SER A 20 0.68 -2.16 -9.00
C SER A 20 1.95 -1.92 -9.83
N PRO A 21 1.98 -2.31 -11.12
CA PRO A 21 3.14 -2.09 -11.99
C PRO A 21 3.54 -0.62 -12.14
N ASP A 22 2.58 0.31 -11.97
CA ASP A 22 2.82 1.75 -11.96
C ASP A 22 3.47 2.26 -10.65
N GLY A 23 3.68 1.38 -9.67
CA GLY A 23 4.27 1.69 -8.37
C GLY A 23 3.40 2.53 -7.43
N CYS A 24 2.19 2.92 -7.84
CA CYS A 24 1.37 3.92 -7.17
C CYS A 24 0.49 3.34 -6.07
N THR A 25 0.12 2.08 -6.20
CA THR A 25 -0.79 1.41 -5.28
C THR A 25 -0.13 0.18 -4.70
N VAL A 26 -0.22 0.04 -3.39
CA VAL A 26 0.09 -1.20 -2.69
C VAL A 26 -1.21 -1.82 -2.22
N ALA A 27 -1.40 -3.11 -2.48
CA ALA A 27 -2.50 -3.88 -1.90
C ALA A 27 -1.94 -4.84 -0.85
N SER A 28 -2.58 -4.88 0.31
CA SER A 28 -2.24 -5.80 1.40
C SER A 28 -3.46 -6.63 1.80
N ALA A 29 -3.24 -7.93 2.00
CA ALA A 29 -4.23 -8.86 2.51
C ALA A 29 -3.78 -9.35 3.89
N ALA A 30 -4.69 -9.35 4.86
CA ALA A 30 -4.37 -9.79 6.21
C ALA A 30 -5.36 -10.85 6.70
N ALA A 31 -4.97 -11.51 7.80
CA ALA A 31 -5.81 -12.45 8.53
C ALA A 31 -6.98 -11.77 9.28
N ASP A 32 -7.15 -10.45 9.15
CA ASP A 32 -8.33 -9.72 9.64
C ASP A 32 -9.50 -9.75 8.64
N GLU A 33 -9.41 -10.63 7.64
CA GLU A 33 -10.40 -10.81 6.57
C GLU A 33 -10.57 -9.57 5.67
N THR A 34 -9.60 -8.64 5.70
CA THR A 34 -9.63 -7.44 4.87
C THR A 34 -8.51 -7.41 3.84
N LEU A 35 -8.85 -6.78 2.71
CA LEU A 35 -7.93 -6.29 1.70
C LEU A 35 -7.91 -4.77 1.79
N ARG A 36 -6.71 -4.18 1.89
CA ARG A 36 -6.53 -2.73 1.94
C ARG A 36 -5.66 -2.27 0.78
N PHE A 37 -6.03 -1.13 0.20
CA PHE A 37 -5.26 -0.44 -0.82
C PHE A 37 -4.64 0.82 -0.23
N TRP A 38 -3.38 1.05 -0.56
CA TRP A 38 -2.59 2.16 -0.08
C TRP A 38 -2.05 2.92 -1.27
N ASN A 39 -2.35 4.22 -1.34
CA ASN A 39 -1.72 5.09 -2.32
C ASN A 39 -0.36 5.52 -1.76
N VAL A 40 0.69 5.26 -2.53
CA VAL A 40 2.08 5.61 -2.16
C VAL A 40 2.33 7.10 -2.33
N PHE A 41 1.49 7.79 -3.12
CA PHE A 41 1.55 9.22 -3.35
C PHE A 41 0.40 9.93 -2.63
N GLY A 42 0.73 10.96 -1.84
CA GLY A 42 -0.24 11.70 -1.04
C GLY A 42 -1.39 12.35 -1.84
N THR A 43 -1.29 12.40 -3.17
CA THR A 43 -2.33 12.86 -4.08
C THR A 43 -2.55 11.87 -5.23
N PRO A 44 -3.79 11.38 -5.46
CA PRO A 44 -4.13 10.41 -6.51
C PRO A 44 -3.79 10.86 -7.95
N ALA A 45 -3.71 12.16 -8.20
CA ALA A 45 -3.60 12.71 -9.55
C ALA A 45 -2.16 13.10 -9.97
N ALA A 46 -1.23 13.26 -9.03
CA ALA A 46 0.02 13.97 -9.31
C ALA A 46 1.23 13.06 -9.62
N ALA A 47 1.15 11.75 -9.37
CA ALA A 47 2.35 10.89 -9.41
C ALA A 47 2.22 9.61 -10.24
N CYS A 48 1.00 9.21 -10.64
CA CYS A 48 0.76 7.96 -11.37
C CYS A 48 1.00 8.04 -12.89
N LYS A 49 1.66 9.11 -13.37
CA LYS A 49 2.09 9.23 -14.76
C LYS A 49 3.55 9.62 -14.82
N ALA A 50 4.43 8.63 -14.80
CA ALA A 50 5.77 8.72 -15.37
C ALA A 50 6.44 7.33 -15.42
N ALA A 51 6.04 6.53 -16.41
CA ALA A 51 6.92 5.61 -17.14
C ALA A 51 6.22 5.20 -18.44
#